data_AF-A0A8S4P616-F1
#
_entry.id   AF-A0A8S4P616-F1
#
_cell.length_a   1.000
_cell.length_b   1.000
_cell.length_c   1.000
_cell.angle_alpha   90.00
_cell.angle_beta   90.00
_cell.angle_gamma   90.00
#
_symmetry.space_group_name_H-M   'P 1'
#
loop_
_entity.id
_entity.type
_entity.pdbx_description
1 polymer ?
#
loop_
_entity_poly.entity_id
_entity_poly.type
_entity_poly.pdbx_seq_one_letter_code
_entity_poly.pdbx_strand_id
1 'polypeptide(L)'
;MSRFLCQQLHQNQKNSWEPLNSSIGSLWETMNSCMIKSNIINWLSCNQTGGSIMEEGEDGPIKCKVIKVVSTDYPQCQYVTPTEVAWNNCGFLRRRPGYFHYYIQFDIKSDDCDPTWDPCGEGSNLRYIKGVHFPHGNVYIR
;
A
#
# COMPACT_ATOMS: atom_id res chain seq x y z
N MET A 1 -14.20 5.47 -15.82
CA MET A 1 -12.88 5.88 -16.34
C MET A 1 -12.15 6.65 -15.25
N SER A 2 -11.40 5.96 -14.40
CA SER A 2 -10.49 6.60 -13.44
C SER A 2 -9.11 6.00 -13.65
N ARG A 3 -8.28 6.69 -14.43
CA ARG A 3 -6.88 6.34 -14.62
C ARG A 3 -6.16 6.71 -13.33
N PHE A 4 -5.71 5.71 -12.56
CA PHE A 4 -4.70 5.97 -11.54
C PHE A 4 -3.39 6.31 -12.27
N LEU A 5 -3.06 7.59 -12.30
CA LEU A 5 -1.78 8.07 -12.79
C LEU A 5 -0.73 7.76 -11.71
N CYS A 6 0.15 6.78 -11.95
CA CYS A 6 1.44 6.76 -11.25
C CYS A 6 2.21 8.01 -11.71
N GLN A 7 2.17 9.09 -10.93
CA GLN A 7 3.11 10.18 -11.11
C GLN A 7 4.49 9.68 -10.66
N GLN A 8 5.34 9.31 -11.62
CA GLN A 8 6.78 9.29 -11.38
C GLN A 8 7.20 10.70 -10.95
N LEU A 9 7.78 10.83 -9.77
CA LEU A 9 8.40 12.07 -9.30
C LEU A 9 9.74 12.29 -10.03
N HIS A 10 9.69 12.54 -11.33
CA HIS A 10 10.76 13.24 -12.02
C HIS A 10 10.70 14.73 -11.61
N GLN A 11 11.42 15.07 -10.53
CA GLN A 11 12.03 16.36 -10.13
C GLN A 11 11.53 17.74 -10.63
N ASN A 12 10.35 17.90 -11.23
CA ASN A 12 9.87 19.15 -11.82
C ASN A 12 8.36 19.34 -11.64
N GLN A 13 7.91 19.53 -10.40
CA GLN A 13 6.55 20.01 -10.11
C GLN A 13 6.63 21.24 -9.18
N LYS A 14 6.88 22.39 -9.79
CA LYS A 14 6.36 23.67 -9.29
C LYS A 14 4.86 23.67 -9.61
N ASN A 15 4.04 24.01 -8.61
CA ASN A 15 2.61 24.37 -8.69
C ASN A 15 1.57 23.29 -8.32
N SER A 16 1.52 22.87 -7.06
CA SER A 16 0.27 22.84 -6.28
C SER A 16 0.63 22.72 -4.79
N TRP A 17 0.25 23.73 -4.01
CA TRP A 17 0.69 23.89 -2.63
C TRP A 17 -0.30 23.22 -1.67
N GLU A 18 -0.14 21.91 -1.45
CA GLU A 18 0.05 21.50 -0.06
C GLU A 18 1.56 21.47 0.16
N PRO A 19 2.09 22.09 1.23
CA PRO A 19 3.50 21.94 1.48
C PRO A 19 3.73 20.45 1.69
N LEU A 20 4.65 19.87 0.90
CA LEU A 20 5.33 18.60 1.17
C LEU A 20 6.04 18.76 2.53
N ASN A 21 5.24 18.81 3.59
CA ASN A 21 5.63 19.19 4.93
C ASN A 21 6.60 18.14 5.43
N SER A 22 7.85 18.56 5.67
CA SER A 22 8.94 18.04 6.53
C SER A 22 9.00 16.54 6.88
N SER A 23 7.87 15.89 7.13
CA SER A 23 7.66 14.46 7.36
C SER A 23 8.06 13.54 6.19
N ILE A 24 7.81 13.90 4.91
CA ILE A 24 8.20 13.02 3.79
C ILE A 24 9.73 12.98 3.65
N GLY A 25 10.42 14.10 3.85
CA GLY A 25 11.88 14.16 3.77
C GLY A 25 12.54 13.21 4.79
N SER A 26 12.10 13.24 6.05
CA SER A 26 12.58 12.31 7.07
C SER A 26 12.14 10.86 6.82
N LEU A 27 10.95 10.63 6.26
CA LEU A 27 10.46 9.29 5.93
C LEU A 27 11.18 8.69 4.72
N TRP A 28 11.65 9.52 3.78
CA TRP A 28 12.38 9.11 2.59
C TRP A 28 13.68 8.36 2.96
N GLU A 29 14.37 8.81 4.00
CA GLU A 29 15.55 8.12 4.53
C GLU A 29 15.22 6.76 5.15
N THR A 30 14.00 6.59 5.67
CA THR A 30 13.55 5.33 6.29
C THR A 30 12.98 4.31 5.31
N MET A 31 12.71 4.75 4.08
CA MET A 31 12.18 3.95 2.99
C MET A 31 13.31 3.17 2.31
N ASN A 32 13.08 1.87 2.13
CA ASN A 32 13.98 1.02 1.36
C ASN A 32 13.69 1.22 -0.15
N SER A 33 12.84 0.36 -0.74
CA SER A 33 12.46 0.44 -2.16
C SER A 33 11.11 1.13 -2.38
N CYS A 34 10.16 0.95 -1.47
CA CYS A 34 8.86 1.59 -1.56
C CYS A 34 8.21 1.81 -0.19
N MET A 35 7.26 2.74 -0.12
CA MET A 35 6.51 3.07 1.08
C MET A 35 5.03 3.26 0.75
N ILE A 36 4.16 2.77 1.62
CA ILE A 36 2.72 2.99 1.55
C ILE A 36 2.33 3.85 2.74
N LYS A 37 1.66 4.97 2.46
CA LYS A 37 1.15 5.90 3.46
C LYS A 37 -0.34 6.05 3.25
N SER A 38 -1.14 5.80 4.28
CA SER A 38 -2.60 5.89 4.17
C SER A 38 -3.25 6.24 5.51
N ASN A 39 -4.47 6.77 5.48
CA ASN A 39 -5.31 6.94 6.68
C ASN A 39 -6.31 5.80 6.88
N ILE A 40 -6.31 4.78 6.02
CA ILE A 40 -7.19 3.60 6.09
C ILE A 40 -6.43 2.28 6.29
N ILE A 41 -5.10 2.30 6.20
CA ILE A 41 -4.22 1.16 6.48
C ILE A 41 -2.90 1.62 7.11
N ASN A 42 -2.25 0.72 7.85
CA ASN A 42 -0.94 0.95 8.45
C ASN A 42 0.07 1.46 7.40
N TRP A 43 0.95 2.36 7.83
CA TRP A 43 2.03 2.79 6.95
C TRP A 43 3.08 1.70 6.89
N LEU A 44 3.53 1.41 5.68
CA LEU A 44 4.49 0.35 5.40
C LEU A 44 5.73 0.95 4.74
N SER A 45 6.90 0.50 5.18
CA SER A 45 8.13 0.61 4.40
C SER A 45 8.52 -0.78 3.95
N CYS A 46 8.75 -0.97 2.66
CA CYS A 46 8.99 -2.26 2.06
C CYS A 46 10.31 -2.29 1.29
N ASN A 47 10.94 -3.46 1.30
CA ASN A 47 12.11 -3.82 0.51
C ASN A 47 11.72 -4.96 -0.44
N GLN A 48 11.81 -4.70 -1.74
CA GLN A 48 11.57 -5.65 -2.82
C GLN A 48 12.74 -6.63 -2.90
N THR A 49 12.55 -7.87 -2.44
CA THR A 49 13.60 -8.88 -2.36
C THR A 49 13.54 -9.94 -3.47
N GLY A 50 12.54 -9.85 -4.34
CA GLY A 50 12.33 -10.80 -5.43
C GLY A 50 11.03 -10.57 -6.21
N GLY A 51 10.06 -9.84 -5.65
CA GLY A 51 8.92 -9.29 -6.40
C GLY A 51 9.00 -7.77 -6.52
N SER A 52 8.34 -7.18 -7.53
CA SER A 52 8.37 -5.75 -7.84
C SER A 52 6.98 -5.14 -7.95
N ILE A 53 6.72 -4.06 -7.21
CA ILE A 53 5.48 -3.28 -7.37
C ILE A 53 5.54 -2.32 -8.56
N MET A 54 6.70 -2.19 -9.20
CA MET A 54 6.92 -1.28 -10.32
C MET A 54 6.68 -1.97 -11.66
N GLU A 55 6.93 -3.27 -11.72
CA GLU A 55 6.91 -4.07 -12.94
C GLU A 55 5.80 -5.11 -12.83
N GLU A 56 4.77 -4.97 -13.68
CA GLU A 56 3.65 -5.91 -13.74
C GLU A 56 4.13 -7.30 -14.14
N GLY A 57 3.70 -8.32 -13.39
CA GLY A 57 4.09 -9.72 -13.62
C GLY A 57 5.33 -10.18 -12.86
N GLU A 58 6.07 -9.28 -12.21
CA GLU A 58 7.20 -9.60 -11.34
C GLU A 58 6.73 -10.01 -9.94
N ASP A 59 6.12 -11.19 -9.88
CA ASP A 59 5.68 -11.82 -8.63
C ASP A 59 6.87 -12.28 -7.78
N GLY A 60 6.78 -12.09 -6.47
CA GLY A 60 7.82 -12.58 -5.59
C GLY A 60 7.83 -11.98 -4.19
N PRO A 61 8.81 -12.39 -3.37
CA PRO A 61 8.87 -11.99 -1.97
C PRO A 61 9.17 -10.50 -1.80
N ILE A 62 8.46 -9.88 -0.85
CA ILE A 62 8.73 -8.52 -0.35
C ILE A 62 8.86 -8.56 1.17
N LYS A 63 9.74 -7.73 1.73
CA LYS A 63 9.89 -7.57 3.17
C LYS A 63 9.41 -6.19 3.58
N CYS A 64 8.36 -6.14 4.39
CA CYS A 64 7.78 -4.88 4.85
C CYS A 64 7.90 -4.73 6.37
N LYS A 65 7.96 -3.49 6.83
CA LYS A 65 7.86 -3.10 8.25
C LYS A 65 6.73 -2.09 8.41
N VAL A 66 5.95 -2.21 9.50
CA VAL A 66 5.01 -1.16 9.89
C VAL A 66 5.80 0.00 10.48
N ILE A 67 5.63 1.18 9.90
CA ILE A 67 6.30 2.42 10.36
C ILE A 67 5.32 3.37 11.07
N LYS A 68 4.01 3.15 10.91
CA LYS A 68 2.96 3.83 11.68
C LYS A 68 1.71 2.96 11.74
N VAL A 69 1.19 2.79 12.95
CA VAL A 69 -0.08 2.09 13.18
C VAL A 69 -1.24 3.05 12.91
N VAL A 70 -2.17 2.61 12.08
CA VAL A 70 -3.43 3.29 11.73
C VAL A 70 -4.61 2.39 12.10
N SER A 71 -4.45 1.07 11.95
CA SER A 71 -5.47 0.03 12.20
C SER A 71 -5.74 -0.22 13.69
N THR A 72 -6.04 0.83 14.47
CA THR A 72 -6.23 0.72 15.92
C THR A 72 -7.44 -0.12 16.33
N ASP A 73 -8.46 -0.18 15.46
CA ASP A 73 -9.69 -0.94 15.67
C ASP A 73 -9.47 -2.46 15.64
N TYR A 74 -8.31 -2.91 15.15
CA TYR A 74 -7.92 -4.33 15.04
C TYR A 74 -6.54 -4.56 15.67
N PRO A 75 -6.43 -4.63 17.01
CA PRO A 75 -5.16 -4.74 17.73
C PRO A 75 -4.27 -5.90 17.26
N GLN A 76 -4.87 -7.04 16.93
CA GLN A 76 -4.17 -8.22 16.43
C GLN A 76 -3.51 -8.04 15.05
N CYS A 77 -3.80 -6.94 14.34
CA CYS A 77 -3.32 -6.68 12.99
C CYS A 77 -2.37 -5.48 12.89
N GLN A 78 -2.04 -4.84 14.01
CA GLN A 78 -1.23 -3.61 14.04
C GLN A 78 0.18 -3.77 13.44
N TYR A 79 0.73 -4.98 13.49
CA TYR A 79 2.08 -5.29 13.00
C TYR A 79 2.10 -6.31 11.87
N VAL A 80 0.94 -6.56 11.26
CA VAL A 80 0.83 -7.44 10.11
C VAL A 80 1.25 -6.68 8.85
N THR A 81 2.05 -7.34 8.02
CA THR A 81 2.58 -6.80 6.76
C THR A 81 2.37 -7.78 5.60
N PRO A 82 2.29 -7.29 4.36
CA PRO A 82 2.39 -8.16 3.19
C PRO A 82 3.77 -8.80 3.13
N THR A 83 3.85 -9.97 2.52
CA THR A 83 5.06 -10.77 2.37
C THR A 83 5.38 -11.11 0.92
N GLU A 84 4.48 -10.75 0.01
CA GLU A 84 4.62 -11.05 -1.41
C GLU A 84 3.98 -9.97 -2.28
N VAL A 85 4.65 -9.69 -3.40
CA VAL A 85 4.03 -9.09 -4.58
C VAL A 85 3.43 -10.19 -5.43
N ALA A 86 2.13 -10.12 -5.69
CA ALA A 86 1.39 -11.08 -6.51
C ALA A 86 0.43 -10.31 -7.42
N TRP A 87 0.90 -10.01 -8.61
CA TRP A 87 0.15 -9.29 -9.63
C TRP A 87 -1.05 -10.11 -10.07
N ASN A 88 -2.21 -9.49 -9.99
CA ASN A 88 -3.40 -9.93 -10.69
C ASN A 88 -4.16 -8.72 -11.22
N ASN A 89 -5.28 -8.99 -11.89
CA ASN A 89 -6.14 -7.96 -12.47
C ASN A 89 -6.70 -6.96 -11.43
N CYS A 90 -6.55 -7.23 -10.14
CA CYS A 90 -7.13 -6.46 -9.06
C CYS A 90 -6.10 -5.71 -8.19
N GLY A 91 -4.84 -6.14 -8.14
CA GLY A 91 -3.88 -5.65 -7.17
C GLY A 91 -2.60 -6.48 -7.11
N PHE A 92 -1.71 -6.10 -6.20
CA PHE A 92 -0.34 -6.64 -6.20
C PHE A 92 0.23 -6.97 -4.82
N LEU A 93 -0.43 -6.71 -3.68
CA LEU A 93 0.15 -7.00 -2.34
C LEU A 93 -0.61 -8.06 -1.57
N ARG A 94 0.07 -9.15 -1.23
CA ARG A 94 -0.48 -10.32 -0.52
C ARG A 94 0.29 -10.65 0.77
N ARG A 95 -0.40 -11.28 1.72
CA ARG A 95 0.20 -11.93 2.90
C ARG A 95 0.16 -13.45 2.73
N ARG A 96 1.33 -14.12 2.82
CA ARG A 96 1.45 -15.59 2.95
C ARG A 96 1.66 -16.02 4.43
N PRO A 97 1.31 -17.27 4.82
CA PRO A 97 0.64 -18.31 4.05
C PRO A 97 -0.86 -18.29 4.38
N GLY A 98 -1.65 -17.59 3.57
CA GLY A 98 -3.10 -17.55 3.65
C GLY A 98 -3.66 -17.50 2.24
N TYR A 99 -4.96 -17.75 2.08
CA TYR A 99 -5.68 -17.80 0.79
C TYR A 99 -5.48 -16.53 -0.07
N PHE A 100 -6.11 -16.46 -1.25
CA PHE A 100 -6.06 -15.39 -2.27
C PHE A 100 -6.49 -13.98 -1.80
N HIS A 101 -6.07 -13.57 -0.61
CA HIS A 101 -6.52 -12.42 0.13
C HIS A 101 -5.43 -11.36 0.11
N TYR A 102 -5.80 -10.21 -0.45
CA TYR A 102 -4.90 -9.10 -0.64
C TYR A 102 -4.80 -8.27 0.64
N TYR A 103 -3.58 -7.90 1.01
CA TYR A 103 -3.36 -6.90 2.05
C TYR A 103 -3.81 -5.54 1.53
N ILE A 104 -3.44 -5.22 0.29
CA ILE A 104 -3.95 -4.08 -0.47
C ILE A 104 -4.27 -4.53 -1.90
N GLN A 105 -5.46 -4.17 -2.37
CA GLN A 105 -5.95 -4.37 -3.74
C GLN A 105 -6.41 -3.01 -4.26
N PHE A 106 -5.71 -2.50 -5.28
CA PHE A 106 -5.91 -1.14 -5.80
C PHE A 106 -7.02 -1.03 -6.85
N ASP A 107 -7.65 -2.15 -7.20
CA ASP A 107 -8.62 -2.27 -8.30
C ASP A 107 -8.07 -1.65 -9.61
N ILE A 108 -7.13 -2.39 -10.21
CA ILE A 108 -6.44 -1.95 -11.44
C ILE A 108 -7.41 -2.01 -12.65
N LYS A 109 -8.55 -2.70 -12.54
CA LYS A 109 -9.55 -2.86 -13.62
C LYS A 109 -11.00 -2.84 -13.07
N SER A 110 -11.73 -1.81 -13.48
CA SER A 110 -12.99 -1.28 -12.89
C SER A 110 -14.24 -2.16 -12.78
N ASP A 111 -14.17 -3.47 -13.03
CA ASP A 111 -15.37 -4.27 -13.27
C ASP A 111 -15.36 -5.68 -12.64
N ASP A 112 -14.22 -6.16 -12.13
CA ASP A 112 -14.11 -7.54 -11.61
C ASP A 112 -13.75 -7.62 -10.12
N CYS A 113 -13.32 -6.52 -9.49
CA CYS A 113 -12.69 -6.58 -8.17
C CYS A 113 -13.16 -5.44 -7.26
N ASP A 114 -13.45 -5.76 -6.00
CA ASP A 114 -13.64 -4.74 -4.98
C ASP A 114 -12.27 -4.27 -4.46
N PRO A 115 -12.04 -2.95 -4.29
CA PRO A 115 -10.84 -2.46 -3.63
C PRO A 115 -10.79 -2.98 -2.19
N THR A 116 -9.69 -3.65 -1.84
CA THR A 116 -9.51 -4.32 -0.55
C THR A 116 -8.40 -3.63 0.25
N TRP A 117 -8.73 -3.33 1.50
CA TRP A 117 -7.81 -2.81 2.52
C TRP A 117 -7.96 -3.70 3.75
N ASP A 118 -7.19 -4.78 3.82
CA ASP A 118 -7.25 -5.73 4.93
C ASP A 118 -5.97 -5.61 5.77
N PRO A 119 -6.01 -4.91 6.91
CA PRO A 119 -4.84 -4.75 7.77
C PRO A 119 -4.32 -6.10 8.31
N CYS A 120 -5.13 -7.16 8.24
CA CYS A 120 -4.76 -8.50 8.64
C CYS A 120 -4.33 -9.38 7.45
N GLY A 121 -4.67 -9.01 6.21
CA GLY A 121 -4.43 -9.85 5.02
C GLY A 121 -5.01 -11.27 5.16
N GLU A 122 -6.20 -11.39 5.76
CA GLU A 122 -6.87 -12.65 6.07
C GLU A 122 -8.14 -12.88 5.23
N GLY A 123 -8.55 -11.91 4.40
CA GLY A 123 -9.61 -12.10 3.42
C GLY A 123 -11.00 -11.79 3.89
N SER A 124 -11.13 -11.05 4.97
CA SER A 124 -12.42 -10.59 5.41
C SER A 124 -12.60 -9.14 5.01
N ASN A 125 -13.57 -8.87 4.14
CA ASN A 125 -14.06 -7.53 3.76
C ASN A 125 -14.70 -6.77 4.96
N LEU A 126 -14.46 -7.24 6.18
CA LEU A 126 -15.07 -6.79 7.43
C LEU A 126 -14.08 -6.06 8.34
N ARG A 127 -12.78 -6.02 7.97
CA ARG A 127 -11.71 -5.49 8.82
C ARG A 127 -11.13 -4.14 8.36
N TYR A 128 -11.97 -3.28 7.78
CA TYR A 128 -11.59 -1.92 7.41
C TYR A 128 -11.85 -0.94 8.56
N ILE A 129 -11.03 0.10 8.65
CA ILE A 129 -11.19 1.19 9.63
C ILE A 129 -12.44 1.99 9.28
N LYS A 130 -13.30 2.22 10.27
CA LYS A 130 -14.58 2.92 10.08
C LYS A 130 -14.47 4.39 10.45
N GLY A 131 -15.36 5.22 9.89
CA GLY A 131 -15.44 6.63 10.24
C GLY A 131 -14.23 7.47 9.79
N VAL A 132 -13.43 6.97 8.85
CA VAL A 132 -12.30 7.72 8.31
C VAL A 132 -12.81 8.84 7.40
N HIS A 133 -12.56 10.08 7.80
CA HIS A 133 -12.89 11.25 7.00
C HIS A 133 -11.94 11.35 5.80
N PHE A 134 -12.50 11.43 4.58
CA PHE A 134 -11.77 11.45 3.31
C PHE A 134 -10.71 10.33 3.21
N PRO A 135 -11.11 9.07 3.00
CA PRO A 135 -10.18 7.94 2.90
C PRO A 135 -9.23 8.11 1.70
N HIS A 136 -7.92 8.02 1.94
CA HIS A 136 -6.89 8.20 0.92
C HIS A 136 -5.57 7.48 1.27
N GLY A 137 -4.69 7.37 0.28
CA GLY A 137 -3.36 6.82 0.44
C GLY A 137 -2.45 7.15 -0.73
N ASN A 138 -1.16 6.97 -0.52
CA ASN A 138 -0.10 7.19 -1.51
C ASN A 138 0.88 6.02 -1.46
N VAL A 139 1.34 5.61 -2.63
CA VAL A 139 2.48 4.71 -2.80
C VAL A 139 3.67 5.54 -3.26
N TYR A 140 4.76 5.48 -2.51
CA TYR A 140 6.03 6.11 -2.82
C TYR A 140 7.01 5.04 -3.28
N ILE A 141 7.76 5.35 -4.32
CA ILE A 141 8.68 4.44 -4.99
C ILE A 141 10.04 5.14 -5.08
N ARG A 142 11.13 4.42 -4.81
CA ARG A 142 12.51 4.91 -4.88
C ARG A 142 13.25 4.33 -6.07
#